data_AF-A0A3E0MIS7-F1
#
_entry.id   AF-A0A3E0MIS7-F1
#
_cell.length_a   1.000
_cell.length_b   1.000
_cell.length_c   1.000
_cell.angle_alpha   90.00
_cell.angle_beta   90.00
_cell.angle_gamma   90.00
#
_symmetry.space_group_name_H-M   'P 1'
#
loop_
_entity.id
_entity.type
_entity.pdbx_description
1 polymer ?
#
loop_
_entity_poly.entity_id
_entity_poly.type
_entity_poly.pdbx_seq_one_letter_code
_entity_poly.pdbx_strand_id
1 'polypeptide(L)' 'MIAFCAWAGALCMMLAPFIIDSNAGKMLAIAGLTLLTLQASANRCYNLILLNIVGIGGYLYALYL' A
#
# COMPACT_ATOMS: atom_id res chain seq x y z
N MET A 1 -12.66 13.26 0.34
CA MET A 1 -12.10 12.20 1.22
C MET A 1 -11.29 11.17 0.45
N ILE A 2 -11.81 10.51 -0.59
CA ILE A 2 -11.05 9.51 -1.37
C ILE A 2 -9.75 10.07 -1.98
N ALA A 3 -9.78 11.31 -2.49
CA ALA A 3 -8.57 11.97 -3.02
C ALA A 3 -7.48 12.16 -1.96
N PHE A 4 -7.84 12.35 -0.69
CA PHE A 4 -6.85 12.44 0.39
C PHE A 4 -6.20 11.07 0.64
N CYS A 5 -6.98 9.98 0.70
CA CYS A 5 -6.45 8.62 0.82
C CYS A 5 -5.52 8.26 -0.34
N ALA A 6 -5.86 8.70 -1.56
CA ALA A 6 -5.02 8.53 -2.75
C ALA A 6 -3.64 9.18 -2.60
N TRP A 7 -3.63 10.47 -2.27
CA TRP A 7 -2.39 11.25 -2.14
C TRP A 7 -1.55 10.78 -0.95
N ALA A 8 -2.18 10.48 0.19
CA ALA A 8 -1.50 9.94 1.35
C ALA A 8 -0.92 8.53 1.07
N GLY A 9 -1.69 7.65 0.44
CA GLY A 9 -1.25 6.32 0.07
C GLY A 9 -0.10 6.32 -0.95
N ALA A 10 -0.16 7.22 -1.94
CA ALA A 10 0.92 7.42 -2.90
C ALA A 10 2.21 7.91 -2.23
N LEU A 11 2.10 8.87 -1.30
CA LEU A 11 3.25 9.36 -0.53
C LEU A 11 3.88 8.23 0.30
N CYS A 12 3.08 7.42 1.00
CA CYS A 12 3.58 6.24 1.72
C CYS A 12 4.33 5.28 0.79
N MET A 13 3.80 5.04 -0.42
CA MET A 13 4.45 4.18 -1.41
C MET A 13 5.72 4.76 -2.01
N MET A 14 5.84 6.09 -2.12
CA MET A 14 7.08 6.73 -2.56
C MET A 14 8.16 6.70 -1.49
N LEU A 15 7.78 6.77 -0.20
CA LEU A 15 8.74 6.79 0.91
C LEU A 15 9.17 5.39 1.36
N ALA A 16 8.30 4.38 1.24
CA ALA A 16 8.60 3.02 1.70
C ALA A 16 9.90 2.40 1.14
N PRO A 17 10.26 2.56 -0.16
CA PRO A 17 11.48 1.96 -0.73
C PRO A 17 12.78 2.40 -0.04
N PHE A 18 12.83 3.63 0.49
CA PHE A 18 14.02 4.14 1.16
C PHE A 18 14.30 3.50 2.52
N ILE A 19 13.29 2.88 3.13
CA ILE A 19 13.34 2.32 4.48
C ILE A 19 12.89 0.84 4.48
N ILE A 20 12.82 0.22 3.29
CA ILE A 20 12.15 -1.06 3.03
C ILE A 20 12.80 -2.26 3.73
N ASP A 21 14.10 -2.19 3.99
CA ASP A 21 14.84 -3.21 4.73
C ASP A 21 14.40 -3.30 6.20
N SER A 22 13.81 -2.23 6.74
CA SER A 22 13.29 -2.21 8.11
C SER A 22 11.83 -2.68 8.18
N ASN A 23 11.46 -3.24 9.34
CA ASN A 23 10.06 -3.60 9.61
C ASN A 23 9.11 -2.39 9.49
N ALA A 24 9.58 -1.19 9.85
CA ALA A 24 8.82 0.04 9.72
C ALA A 24 8.53 0.39 8.25
N GLY A 25 9.49 0.20 7.34
CA GLY A 25 9.29 0.43 5.91
C GLY A 25 8.30 -0.55 5.28
N LYS A 26 8.36 -1.83 5.65
CA LYS A 26 7.38 -2.84 5.23
C LYS A 26 5.97 -2.51 5.73
N MET A 27 5.84 -2.08 7.00
CA MET A 27 4.57 -1.61 7.55
C MET A 27 4.04 -0.34 6.84
N LEU A 28 4.93 0.60 6.49
CA LEU A 28 4.57 1.80 5.74
C LEU A 28 4.04 1.46 4.35
N ALA A 29 4.64 0.48 3.68
CA ALA A 29 4.17 -0.02 2.38
C ALA A 29 2.77 -0.64 2.50
N ILE A 30 2.52 -1.45 3.53
CA ILE A 30 1.19 -2.03 3.80
C ILE A 30 0.15 -0.92 4.04
N ALA A 31 0.48 0.09 4.86
CA ALA A 31 -0.41 1.22 5.11
C ALA A 31 -0.72 1.99 3.81
N GLY A 32 0.30 2.23 2.98
CA GLY A 32 0.15 2.86 1.66
C GLY A 32 -0.78 2.08 0.72
N LEU A 33 -0.59 0.76 0.61
CA LEU A 33 -1.46 -0.11 -0.20
C LEU A 33 -2.89 -0.15 0.32
N THR A 34 -3.08 -0.13 1.63
CA THR A 34 -4.41 -0.13 2.24
C THR A 34 -5.19 1.14 1.84
N LEU A 35 -4.53 2.29 1.89
CA LEU A 35 -5.10 3.57 1.45
C LEU A 35 -5.38 3.60 -0.06
N LEU A 36 -4.47 3.08 -0.88
CA LEU A 36 -4.65 2.97 -2.33
C LEU A 36 -5.74 1.96 -2.70
N THR A 37 -6.00 0.96 -1.86
CA THR A 37 -7.10 0.01 -2.05
C THR A 37 -8.46 0.69 -1.86
N LEU A 38 -8.58 1.60 -0.88
CA LEU A 38 -9.78 2.42 -0.70
C LEU A 38 -10.03 3.34 -1.91
N GLN A 39 -8.97 3.95 -2.45
CA GLN A 39 -9.06 4.73 -3.69
C GLN A 39 -9.51 3.86 -4.87
N ALA A 40 -8.87 2.70 -5.07
CA ALA A 40 -9.17 1.80 -6.17
C ALA A 40 -10.61 1.25 -6.09
N SER A 41 -11.11 0.99 -4.88
CA SER A 41 -12.50 0.58 -4.63
C SER A 41 -13.50 1.66 -5.06
N ALA A 42 -13.27 2.91 -4.68
CA ALA A 42 -14.11 4.03 -5.09
C ALA A 42 -14.13 4.23 -6.61
N ASN A 43 -12.99 4.02 -7.28
CA ASN A 43 -12.88 4.12 -8.74
C ASN A 43 -13.28 2.83 -9.48
N ARG A 44 -13.75 1.78 -8.78
CA ARG A 44 -14.11 0.47 -9.36
C ARG A 44 -12.97 -0.18 -10.16
N CYS A 45 -11.72 0.12 -9.79
CA CYS A 45 -10.53 -0.43 -10.44
C CYS A 45 -10.19 -1.81 -9.86
N TYR A 46 -10.97 -2.84 -10.19
CA TYR A 46 -10.82 -4.18 -9.61
C TYR A 46 -9.43 -4.81 -9.82
N ASN A 47 -8.80 -4.55 -10.97
CA ASN A 47 -7.41 -4.97 -11.21
C ASN A 47 -6.44 -4.37 -10.19
N LEU A 48 -6.60 -3.08 -9.90
CA LEU A 48 -5.73 -2.36 -8.97
C LEU A 48 -6.00 -2.76 -7.51
N ILE A 49 -7.26 -3.07 -7.17
CA ILE A 49 -7.62 -3.64 -5.87
C ILE A 49 -6.90 -4.96 -5.65
N LEU A 50 -6.97 -5.89 -6.62
CA LEU A 50 -6.30 -7.18 -6.51
C LEU A 50 -4.78 -7.02 -6.40
N LEU A 51 -4.19 -6.16 -7.23
CA LEU A 51 -2.75 -5.89 -7.20
C LEU A 51 -2.31 -5.34 -5.83
N ASN A 52 -3.08 -4.42 -5.25
CA ASN A 52 -2.77 -3.87 -3.92
C ASN A 52 -2.89 -4.94 -2.82
N ILE A 53 -3.91 -5.78 -2.86
CA ILE A 53 -4.10 -6.87 -1.87
C ILE A 53 -2.96 -7.89 -1.95
N VAL A 54 -2.56 -8.30 -3.15
CA VAL A 54 -1.42 -9.21 -3.35
C VAL A 54 -0.13 -8.56 -2.85
N GLY A 55 0.06 -7.27 -3.11
CA GLY A 55 1.19 -6.51 -2.58
C GLY A 55 1.23 -6.48 -1.04
N ILE A 56 0.08 -6.30 -0.37
CA ILE A 56 -0.02 -6.36 1.09
C ILE A 56 0.39 -7.75 1.59
N GLY A 57 -0.09 -8.81 0.94
CA GLY A 57 0.31 -10.18 1.24
C GLY A 57 1.83 -10.41 1.12
N GLY A 58 2.45 -9.87 0.07
CA GLY A 58 3.90 -9.95 -0.13
C GLY A 58 4.70 -9.26 0.99
N TYR A 59 4.27 -8.06 1.42
CA TYR A 59 4.92 -7.35 2.52
C TYR A 59 4.68 -8.00 3.89
N LEU A 60 3.51 -8.60 4.10
CA LEU A 60 3.24 -9.40 5.29
C LEU A 60 4.16 -10.62 5.34
N TYR A 61 4.30 -11.37 4.24
CA TYR A 61 5.23 -12.49 4.17
C TYR A 61 6.68 -12.04 4.44
N ALA A 62 7.10 -10.92 3.84
CA ALA A 62 8.43 -10.35 4.07
C ALA A 62 8.64 -9.83 5.50
N LEU A 63 7.60 -9.57 6.29
CA LEU A 63 7.72 -9.23 7.71
C LEU A 63 7.93 -10.46 8.61
N TYR A 64 7.46 -11.64 8.16
CA TYR A 64 7.64 -12.90 8.87
C TYR A 64 8.97 -13.59 8.56
N LEU A 65 9.59 -13.29 7.41
CA LEU A 65 10.88 -13.82 6.95
C LEU A 65 12.03 -12.87 7.34
#